data_AF-A0A554KGN4-F1
#
_entry.id   AF-A0A554KGN4-F1
#
_cell.length_a   1.000
_cell.length_b   1.000
_cell.length_c   1.000
_cell.angle_alpha   90.00
_cell.angle_beta   90.00
_cell.angle_gamma   90.00
#
_symmetry.space_group_name_H-M   'P 1'
#
loop_
_entity.id
_entity.type
_entity.pdbx_description
1 polymer ?
#
loop_
_entity_poly.entity_id
_entity_poly.type
_entity_poly.pdbx_seq_one_letter_code
_entity_poly.pdbx_strand_id
1 'polypeptide(L)'
;MPARELPPLSKQVTIIIGLTVVGFMAFGLTLSFYRNILFEQTLAHLSERNRLVAQDIETQYADLAYVRSEQFKDKFAKENLGRINPGERVLVLTEAPRPPAGSTQESVTDRERREAAYLELLRQMPVIEHWKLYLLHRDKLQELRKAL
;
A
#
# COMPACT_ATOMS: atom_id res chain seq x y z
N MET A 1 -59.69 34.05 39.99
CA MET A 1 -58.71 33.04 39.56
C MET A 1 -58.72 33.01 38.04
N PRO A 2 -57.60 33.29 37.34
CA PRO A 2 -57.61 33.34 35.88
C PRO A 2 -57.76 31.92 35.33
N ALA A 3 -58.84 31.67 34.60
CA ALA A 3 -59.00 30.46 33.83
C ALA A 3 -57.90 30.41 32.78
N ARG A 4 -57.02 29.41 32.86
CA ARG A 4 -56.09 29.09 31.77
C ARG A 4 -56.94 28.68 30.58
N GLU A 5 -57.01 29.55 29.57
CA GLU A 5 -57.50 29.17 28.25
C GLU A 5 -56.52 28.18 27.64
N LEU A 6 -56.75 26.89 27.92
CA LEU A 6 -56.07 25.80 27.25
C LEU A 6 -56.38 25.96 25.75
N PRO A 7 -55.36 26.03 24.87
CA PRO A 7 -55.61 26.14 23.44
C PRO A 7 -56.47 24.95 23.00
N PRO A 8 -57.43 25.15 22.08
CA PRO A 8 -58.34 24.09 21.68
C PRO A 8 -57.53 22.90 21.17
N LEU A 9 -57.90 21.69 21.61
CA LEU A 9 -57.19 20.44 21.35
C LEU A 9 -56.91 20.23 19.84
N SER A 10 -57.79 20.76 18.98
CA SER A 10 -57.63 20.80 17.53
C SER A 10 -56.36 21.52 17.06
N LYS A 11 -55.98 22.66 17.65
CA LYS A 11 -54.75 23.40 17.28
C LYS A 11 -53.49 22.60 17.63
N GLN A 12 -53.47 21.93 18.77
CA GLN A 12 -52.33 21.10 19.17
C GLN A 12 -52.15 19.91 18.22
N VAL A 13 -53.25 19.25 17.84
CA VAL A 13 -53.23 18.13 16.88
C VAL A 13 -52.73 18.59 15.50
N THR A 14 -53.19 19.74 15.00
CA THR A 14 -52.70 20.28 13.71
C THR A 14 -51.21 20.59 13.74
N ILE A 15 -50.68 21.14 14.84
CA ILE A 15 -49.25 21.41 14.98
C ILE A 15 -48.44 20.12 15.01
N ILE A 16 -48.89 19.09 15.73
CA ILE A 16 -48.21 17.78 15.79
C ILE A 16 -48.17 17.13 14.41
N ILE A 17 -49.30 17.15 13.68
CA ILE A 17 -49.39 16.60 12.33
C ILE A 17 -48.46 17.38 11.38
N GLY A 18 -48.50 18.71 11.43
CA GLY A 18 -47.63 19.56 10.60
C GLY A 18 -46.15 19.30 10.87
N LEU A 19 -45.74 19.22 12.14
CA LEU A 19 -44.37 18.91 12.53
C LEU A 19 -43.94 17.52 12.03
N THR A 20 -44.84 16.54 12.10
CA THR A 20 -44.58 15.17 11.64
C THR A 20 -44.34 15.14 10.13
N VAL A 21 -45.17 15.83 9.35
CA VAL A 21 -45.01 15.91 7.88
C VAL A 21 -43.69 16.59 7.51
N VAL A 22 -43.34 17.71 8.16
CA VAL A 22 -42.07 18.40 7.92
C VAL A 22 -40.88 17.50 8.28
N GLY A 23 -40.96 16.77 9.40
CA GLY A 23 -39.96 15.80 9.80
C GLY A 23 -39.77 14.68 8.76
N PHE A 24 -40.86 14.13 8.23
CA PHE A 24 -40.81 13.12 7.18
C PHE A 24 -40.19 13.64 5.88
N MET A 25 -40.50 14.89 5.48
CA MET A 25 -39.87 15.50 4.30
C MET A 25 -38.36 15.68 4.49
N ALA A 26 -37.93 16.21 5.64
CA ALA A 26 -36.50 16.38 5.94
C ALA A 26 -35.75 15.04 5.99
N PHE A 27 -36.38 14.01 6.57
CA PHE A 27 -35.85 12.65 6.56
C PHE A 27 -35.72 12.08 5.14
N GLY A 28 -36.74 12.25 4.31
CA GLY A 28 -36.71 11.82 2.91
C GLY A 28 -35.61 12.49 2.09
N LEU A 29 -35.39 13.79 2.29
CA LEU A 29 -34.30 14.53 1.65
C LEU A 29 -32.93 14.02 2.10
N THR A 30 -32.77 13.77 3.40
CA THR A 30 -31.52 13.24 3.96
C THR A 30 -31.21 11.85 3.40
N LEU A 31 -32.21 10.97 3.34
CA LEU A 31 -32.06 9.62 2.78
C LEU A 31 -31.73 9.66 1.28
N SER A 32 -32.37 10.57 0.54
CA SER A 32 -32.09 10.77 -0.88
C SER A 32 -30.63 11.19 -1.11
N PHE A 33 -30.16 12.17 -0.33
CA PHE A 33 -28.78 12.65 -0.41
C PHE A 33 -27.76 11.57 -0.03
N TYR A 34 -28.03 10.81 1.04
CA TYR A 34 -27.19 9.67 1.43
C TYR A 34 -27.06 8.64 0.32
N ARG A 35 -28.20 8.28 -0.29
CA ARG A 35 -28.21 7.32 -1.40
C ARG A 35 -27.43 7.85 -2.60
N ASN A 36 -27.53 9.13 -2.90
CA ASN A 36 -26.77 9.76 -3.98
C ASN A 36 -25.25 9.65 -3.75
N ILE A 37 -24.78 10.00 -2.55
CA ILE A 37 -23.35 9.88 -2.20
C ILE A 37 -22.88 8.43 -2.33
N LEU A 38 -23.67 7.47 -1.83
CA LEU A 38 -23.31 6.06 -1.91
C LEU A 38 -23.23 5.58 -3.37
N PHE A 39 -24.13 6.06 -4.23
CA PHE A 39 -24.07 5.77 -5.66
C PHE A 39 -22.81 6.33 -6.32
N GLU A 40 -22.47 7.59 -6.05
CA GLU A 40 -21.26 8.22 -6.60
C GLU A 40 -19.99 7.49 -6.15
N GLN A 41 -19.90 7.11 -4.88
CA GLN A 41 -18.78 6.32 -4.37
C GLN A 41 -18.68 4.95 -5.05
N THR A 42 -19.82 4.29 -5.25
CA THR A 42 -19.88 2.99 -5.92
C THR A 42 -19.45 3.11 -7.38
N LEU A 43 -19.91 4.13 -8.11
CA LEU A 43 -19.51 4.42 -9.48
C LEU A 43 -18.01 4.73 -9.60
N ALA A 44 -17.49 5.55 -8.68
CA ALA A 44 -16.06 5.87 -8.63
C ALA A 44 -15.22 4.60 -8.44
N HIS A 45 -15.58 3.75 -7.49
CA HIS A 45 -14.88 2.49 -7.24
C HIS A 45 -15.00 1.49 -8.43
N LEU A 46 -16.17 1.40 -9.08
CA LEU A 46 -16.33 0.58 -10.28
C LEU A 46 -15.47 1.08 -11.45
N SER A 47 -15.43 2.40 -11.66
CA SER A 47 -14.62 2.99 -12.74
C SER A 47 -13.12 2.80 -12.51
N GLU A 48 -12.66 2.95 -11.27
CA GLU A 48 -11.27 2.68 -10.89
C GLU A 48 -10.91 1.21 -11.12
N ARG A 49 -11.76 0.27 -10.67
CA ARG A 49 -11.54 -1.16 -10.94
C ARG A 49 -11.47 -1.48 -12.42
N ASN A 50 -12.35 -0.89 -13.23
CA ASN A 50 -12.36 -1.13 -14.66
C ASN A 50 -11.05 -0.63 -15.31
N ARG A 51 -10.57 0.56 -14.91
CA ARG A 51 -9.28 1.09 -15.37
C ARG A 51 -8.11 0.18 -15.00
N LEU A 52 -8.08 -0.33 -13.76
CA LEU A 52 -7.03 -1.26 -13.31
C LEU A 52 -7.06 -2.56 -14.10
N VAL A 53 -8.25 -3.13 -14.35
CA VAL A 53 -8.40 -4.34 -15.16
C VAL A 53 -7.95 -4.10 -16.60
N ALA A 54 -8.29 -2.97 -17.20
CA ALA A 54 -7.84 -2.64 -18.55
C ALA A 54 -6.30 -2.54 -18.64
N GLN A 55 -5.66 -1.91 -17.65
CA GLN A 55 -4.21 -1.80 -17.55
C GLN A 55 -3.54 -3.16 -17.35
N ASP A 56 -4.12 -4.03 -16.51
CA ASP A 56 -3.62 -5.38 -16.27
C ASP A 56 -3.70 -6.23 -17.55
N ILE A 57 -4.82 -6.15 -18.28
CA ILE A 57 -4.98 -6.79 -19.58
C ILE A 57 -3.87 -6.34 -20.55
N GLU A 58 -3.65 -5.03 -20.69
CA GLU A 58 -2.62 -4.49 -21.58
C GLU A 58 -1.22 -4.99 -21.21
N THR A 59 -0.90 -4.99 -19.92
CA THR A 59 0.39 -5.47 -19.40
C THR A 59 0.58 -6.96 -19.70
N GLN A 60 -0.43 -7.79 -19.42
CA GLN A 60 -0.37 -9.23 -19.68
C GLN A 60 -0.25 -9.55 -21.18
N TYR A 61 -0.89 -8.77 -22.05
CA TYR A 61 -0.71 -8.91 -23.49
C TYR A 61 0.73 -8.59 -23.92
N ALA A 62 1.32 -7.53 -23.36
CA ALA A 62 2.72 -7.19 -23.62
C ALA A 62 3.68 -8.28 -23.13
N ASP A 63 3.46 -8.83 -21.95
CA ASP A 63 4.25 -9.93 -21.39
C ASP A 63 4.14 -11.20 -22.23
N LEU A 64 2.93 -11.57 -22.66
CA LEU A 64 2.71 -12.69 -23.57
C LEU A 64 3.41 -12.49 -24.92
N ALA A 65 3.38 -11.26 -25.45
CA ALA A 65 4.09 -10.92 -26.68
C ALA A 65 5.62 -11.06 -26.48
N TYR A 66 6.15 -10.61 -25.34
CA TYR A 66 7.55 -10.75 -24.99
C TYR A 66 7.99 -12.21 -24.86
N VAL A 67 7.23 -13.05 -24.14
CA VAL A 67 7.53 -14.48 -23.99
C VAL A 67 7.51 -15.21 -25.35
N ARG A 68 6.65 -14.78 -26.27
CA ARG A 68 6.60 -15.34 -27.64
C ARG A 68 7.72 -14.83 -28.55
N SER A 69 8.40 -13.75 -28.17
CA SER A 69 9.43 -13.13 -28.99
C SER A 69 10.66 -14.05 -29.16
N GLU A 70 11.32 -13.93 -30.31
CA GLU A 70 12.59 -14.63 -30.58
C GLU A 70 13.70 -14.19 -29.61
N GLN A 71 13.64 -12.95 -29.11
CA GLN A 71 14.58 -12.43 -28.12
C GLN A 71 14.48 -13.17 -26.79
N PHE A 72 13.26 -13.44 -26.31
CA PHE A 72 13.06 -14.24 -25.10
C PHE A 72 13.53 -15.68 -25.29
N LYS A 73 13.26 -16.29 -26.46
CA LYS A 73 13.73 -17.64 -26.77
C LYS A 73 15.26 -17.73 -26.78
N ASP A 74 15.94 -16.76 -27.38
CA ASP A 74 17.42 -16.68 -27.41
C ASP A 74 17.98 -16.49 -26.00
N LYS A 75 17.42 -15.56 -25.20
CA LYS A 75 17.80 -15.37 -23.80
C LYS A 75 17.61 -16.66 -22.99
N PHE A 76 16.44 -17.28 -23.09
CA PHE A 76 16.11 -18.51 -22.38
C PHE A 76 17.06 -19.65 -22.76
N ALA A 77 17.39 -19.81 -24.05
CA ALA A 77 18.32 -20.82 -24.53
C ALA A 77 19.75 -20.60 -24.03
N LYS A 78 20.21 -19.35 -23.97
CA LYS A 78 21.54 -18.98 -23.45
C LYS A 78 21.65 -19.21 -21.95
N GLU A 79 20.65 -18.80 -21.18
CA GLU A 79 20.65 -18.88 -19.71
C GLU A 79 20.38 -20.30 -19.20
N ASN A 80 19.40 -21.02 -19.75
CA ASN A 80 18.94 -22.30 -19.19
C ASN A 80 19.56 -23.51 -19.88
N LEU A 81 19.84 -23.42 -21.18
CA LEU A 81 20.33 -24.56 -21.96
C LEU A 81 21.82 -24.46 -22.29
N GLY A 82 22.48 -23.35 -21.93
CA GLY A 82 23.88 -23.09 -22.26
C GLY A 82 24.16 -23.10 -23.77
N ARG A 83 23.12 -22.95 -24.60
CA ARG A 83 23.25 -22.98 -26.06
C ARG A 83 23.67 -21.61 -26.54
N ILE A 84 24.95 -21.48 -26.83
CA ILE A 84 25.59 -20.26 -27.33
C ILE A 84 25.72 -20.38 -28.84
N ASN A 85 25.51 -19.29 -29.58
CA ASN A 85 25.66 -19.32 -31.03
C ASN A 85 27.15 -19.47 -31.40
N PRO A 86 27.47 -20.19 -32.49
CA PRO A 86 28.85 -20.38 -32.93
C PRO A 86 29.49 -19.02 -33.25
N GLY A 87 30.50 -18.62 -32.44
CA GLY A 87 31.19 -17.32 -32.55
C GLY A 87 31.02 -16.38 -31.35
N GLU A 88 30.08 -16.64 -30.44
CA GLU A 88 29.93 -15.88 -29.19
C GLU A 88 30.96 -16.32 -28.13
N ARG A 89 31.53 -15.35 -27.39
CA ARG A 89 32.44 -15.61 -26.25
C ARG A 89 31.68 -15.39 -24.94
N VAL A 90 31.62 -16.40 -24.08
CA VAL A 90 31.03 -16.29 -22.75
C VAL A 90 32.10 -15.88 -21.74
N LEU A 91 31.88 -14.76 -21.06
CA LEU A 91 32.72 -14.28 -19.97
C LEU A 91 32.15 -14.82 -18.65
N VAL A 92 32.80 -15.83 -18.08
CA VAL A 92 32.47 -16.31 -16.73
C VAL A 92 33.27 -15.49 -15.73
N LEU A 93 32.60 -14.55 -15.06
CA LEU A 93 33.19 -13.80 -13.95
C LEU A 93 33.28 -14.73 -12.74
N THR A 94 34.45 -15.33 -12.53
CA THR A 94 34.75 -16.03 -11.27
C THR A 94 35.26 -15.00 -10.28
N GLU A 95 34.59 -14.86 -9.14
CA GLU A 95 35.16 -14.11 -8.02
C GLU A 95 36.47 -14.77 -7.63
N ALA A 96 37.58 -14.04 -7.76
CA ALA A 96 38.88 -14.50 -7.33
C ALA A 96 38.79 -14.93 -5.85
N PRO A 97 39.46 -16.03 -5.45
CA PRO A 97 39.42 -16.49 -4.07
C PRO A 97 39.88 -15.35 -3.16
N ARG A 98 38.92 -14.82 -2.39
CA ARG A 98 39.15 -13.79 -1.38
C ARG A 98 40.27 -14.33 -0.47
N PRO A 99 41.45 -13.67 -0.40
CA PRO A 99 42.52 -14.14 0.47
C PRO A 99 42.01 -14.23 1.91
N PRO A 100 42.47 -15.23 2.69
CA PRO A 100 41.95 -15.47 4.03
C PRO A 100 42.12 -14.21 4.89
N ALA A 101 40.99 -13.76 5.43
CA ALA A 101 40.89 -12.59 6.29
C ALA A 101 41.85 -12.73 7.48
N GLY A 102 42.89 -11.89 7.49
CA GLY A 102 43.97 -11.98 8.45
C GLY A 102 44.83 -10.72 8.47
N SER A 103 44.20 -9.54 8.51
CA SER A 103 44.88 -8.32 8.96
C SER A 103 43.85 -7.30 9.43
N THR A 104 43.94 -6.99 10.72
CA THR A 104 43.24 -5.96 11.47
C THR A 104 43.21 -4.62 10.74
N GLN A 105 42.19 -4.41 9.92
CA GLN A 105 41.69 -3.10 9.53
C GLN A 105 40.18 -3.24 9.49
N GLU A 106 39.47 -2.52 10.36
CA GLU A 106 38.01 -2.34 10.23
C GLU A 106 37.76 -1.72 8.86
N SER A 107 37.47 -2.58 7.89
CA SER A 107 37.29 -2.17 6.51
C SER A 107 35.94 -1.46 6.41
N VAL A 108 35.87 -0.40 5.61
CA VAL A 108 34.66 0.36 5.32
C VAL A 108 33.48 -0.56 4.96
N THR A 109 33.79 -1.71 4.33
CA THR A 109 32.85 -2.77 3.97
C THR A 109 32.16 -3.45 5.16
N ASP A 110 32.83 -3.60 6.30
CA ASP A 110 32.21 -4.18 7.49
C ASP A 110 31.22 -3.18 8.11
N ARG A 111 31.56 -1.89 8.15
CA ARG A 111 30.66 -0.84 8.60
C ARG A 111 29.41 -0.73 7.71
N GLU A 112 29.58 -0.82 6.39
CA GLU A 112 28.47 -0.85 5.43
C GLU A 112 27.55 -2.06 5.63
N ARG A 113 28.10 -3.24 5.93
CA ARG A 113 27.30 -4.45 6.24
C ARG A 113 26.50 -4.29 7.53
N ARG A 114 27.09 -3.69 8.57
CA ARG A 114 26.40 -3.43 9.85
C ARG A 114 25.28 -2.41 9.67
N GLU A 115 25.52 -1.35 8.90
CA GLU A 115 24.50 -0.35 8.58
C GLU A 115 23.35 -0.94 7.74
N ALA A 116 23.65 -1.81 6.77
CA ALA A 116 22.63 -2.50 5.99
C ALA A 116 21.77 -3.46 6.85
N ALA A 117 22.39 -4.24 7.73
CA ALA A 117 21.68 -5.15 8.64
C ALA A 117 20.78 -4.37 9.62
N TYR A 118 21.26 -3.22 10.11
CA TYR A 118 20.47 -2.32 10.96
C TYR A 118 19.25 -1.76 10.23
N LEU A 119 19.41 -1.32 8.98
CA LEU A 119 18.30 -0.80 8.17
C LEU A 119 17.27 -1.86 7.81
N GLU A 120 17.70 -3.09 7.55
CA GLU A 120 16.80 -4.21 7.29
C GLU A 120 15.97 -4.57 8.52
N LEU A 121 16.59 -4.58 9.71
CA LEU A 121 15.89 -4.78 10.99
C LEU A 121 14.82 -3.69 11.23
N LEU A 122 15.15 -2.43 10.96
CA LEU A 122 14.19 -1.32 11.09
C LEU A 122 13.01 -1.46 10.12
N ARG A 123 13.25 -2.01 8.92
CA ARG A 123 12.20 -2.21 7.90
C ARG A 123 11.22 -3.33 8.27
N GLN A 124 11.68 -4.34 9.01
CA GLN A 124 10.86 -5.45 9.47
C GLN A 124 10.04 -5.13 10.73
N MET A 125 10.40 -4.06 11.45
CA MET A 125 9.74 -3.69 12.70
C MET A 125 8.42 -2.92 12.45
N PRO A 126 7.35 -3.21 13.20
CA PRO A 126 6.11 -2.42 13.16
C PRO A 126 6.36 -0.94 13.45
N VAL A 127 5.69 -0.05 12.72
CA VAL A 127 5.87 1.42 12.81
C VAL A 127 5.74 1.94 14.25
N ILE A 128 4.83 1.38 15.04
CA ILE A 128 4.61 1.78 16.45
C ILE A 128 5.82 1.48 17.34
N GLU A 129 6.51 0.37 17.09
CA GLU A 129 7.70 -0.03 17.87
C GLU A 129 8.90 0.85 17.49
N HIS A 130 9.02 1.21 16.22
CA HIS A 130 10.03 2.15 15.73
C HIS A 130 9.96 3.49 16.46
N TRP A 131 8.77 4.09 16.54
CA TRP A 131 8.57 5.36 17.24
C TRP A 131 8.81 5.24 18.75
N LYS A 132 8.40 4.12 19.36
CA LYS A 132 8.66 3.86 20.78
C LYS A 132 10.17 3.77 21.08
N LEU A 133 10.94 3.12 20.23
CA LEU A 133 12.39 3.02 20.34
C LEU A 133 13.06 4.40 20.20
N TYR A 134 12.62 5.19 19.20
CA TYR A 134 13.17 6.53 18.95
C TYR A 134 12.86 7.56 20.04
N LEU A 135 11.65 7.51 20.60
CA LEU A 135 11.18 8.51 21.57
C LEU A 135 11.51 8.13 23.03
N LEU A 136 11.50 6.85 23.39
CA LEU A 136 11.66 6.40 24.78
C LEU A 136 12.98 5.68 25.07
N HIS A 137 13.67 5.12 24.07
CA HIS A 137 14.83 4.24 24.29
C HIS A 137 16.01 4.58 23.38
N ARG A 138 16.45 5.84 23.40
CA ARG A 138 17.61 6.34 22.64
C ARG A 138 18.91 5.62 22.96
N ASP A 139 19.07 5.14 24.19
CA ASP A 139 20.27 4.40 24.60
C ASP A 139 20.33 3.01 23.95
N LYS A 140 19.18 2.33 23.85
CA LYS A 140 19.07 1.03 23.15
C LYS A 140 19.31 1.15 21.65
N LEU A 141 19.00 2.30 21.04
CA LEU A 141 19.35 2.59 19.64
C LEU A 141 20.86 2.65 19.43
N GLN A 142 21.59 3.26 20.37
CA GLN A 142 23.05 3.33 20.28
C GLN A 142 23.70 1.97 20.55
N GLU A 143 23.12 1.18 21.45
CA GLU A 143 23.56 -0.21 21.68
C GLU A 143 23.31 -1.08 20.45
N LEU A 144 22.12 -1.03 19.84
CA LEU A 144 21.80 -1.79 18.63
C LEU A 144 22.70 -1.42 17.45
N ARG A 145 23.03 -0.13 17.31
CA ARG A 145 23.97 0.36 16.27
C ARG A 145 25.42 -0.09 16.49
N LYS A 146 25.79 -0.41 17.74
CA LYS A 146 27.15 -0.86 18.10
C LYS A 146 27.25 -2.39 18.20
N ALA A 147 26.14 -3.06 18.49
CA ALA A 147 26.07 -4.51 18.72
C ALA A 147 25.89 -5.31 17.41
N LEU A 148 25.31 -4.69 16.38
CA LEU A 148 25.33 -5.20 15.01
C LEU A 148 26.46 -4.55 14.23
#